data_AF-A0A6I8MI49-F1
#
_entry.id   AF-A0A6I8MI49-F1
#
_cell.length_a   1.000
_cell.length_b   1.000
_cell.length_c   1.000
_cell.angle_alpha   90.00
_cell.angle_beta   90.00
_cell.angle_gamma   90.00
#
_symmetry.space_group_name_H-M   'P 1'
#
loop_
_entity.id
_entity.type
_entity.pdbx_description
1 polymer ?
#
loop_
_entity_poly.entity_id
_entity_poly.type
_entity_poly.pdbx_seq_one_letter_code
_entity_poly.pdbx_strand_id
1 'polypeptide(L)'
;MIISTDLQLLISPMQWDQVASEIAQQLSAVGYNVTDIRAEVIDLTCEPDNMLVNQWQQEHGTIPTSEQLHRVVITGEFDGELRKATECVVRQLPEGSYWYGTSLVGEIEPSVTAACAWQADV
;
A
#
# COMPACT_ATOMS: atom_id res chain seq x y z
N MET A 1 0.95 -12.13 16.94
CA MET A 1 0.62 -10.73 17.30
C MET A 1 -0.15 -10.11 16.14
N ILE A 2 -1.15 -9.26 16.38
CA ILE A 2 -1.84 -8.55 15.29
C ILE A 2 -0.94 -7.41 14.80
N ILE A 3 -0.71 -7.39 13.48
CA ILE A 3 0.12 -6.42 12.79
C ILE A 3 -0.63 -5.94 11.54
N SER A 4 -0.63 -4.63 11.33
CA SER A 4 -1.06 -4.01 10.08
C SER A 4 0.15 -3.43 9.35
N THR A 5 0.24 -3.70 8.06
CA THR A 5 1.22 -3.12 7.15
C THR A 5 0.51 -2.12 6.25
N ASP A 6 0.83 -0.84 6.39
CA ASP A 6 0.24 0.27 5.64
C ASP A 6 1.28 0.79 4.65
N LEU A 7 0.98 0.65 3.37
CA LEU A 7 1.85 0.98 2.25
C LEU A 7 1.11 1.89 1.27
N GLN A 8 1.78 2.94 0.82
CA GLN A 8 1.49 3.53 -0.47
C GLN A 8 2.27 2.76 -1.54
N LEU A 9 1.62 2.46 -2.67
CA LEU A 9 2.16 1.65 -3.76
C LEU A 9 1.80 2.30 -5.10
N LEU A 10 2.79 2.58 -5.93
CA LEU A 10 2.58 3.03 -7.30
C LEU A 10 2.78 1.82 -8.23
N ILE A 11 1.67 1.34 -8.79
CA ILE A 11 1.60 0.07 -9.53
C ILE A 11 0.50 0.12 -10.59
N SER A 12 0.64 -0.63 -11.69
CA SER A 12 -0.45 -0.74 -12.67
C SER A 12 -1.63 -1.57 -12.11
N PRO A 13 -2.88 -1.30 -12.53
CA PRO A 13 -4.05 -2.05 -12.07
C PRO A 13 -3.93 -3.56 -12.30
N MET A 14 -3.43 -3.96 -13.48
CA MET A 14 -3.25 -5.37 -13.82
C MET A 14 -2.28 -6.08 -12.88
N GLN A 15 -1.17 -5.43 -12.52
CA GLN A 15 -0.20 -5.99 -11.58
C GLN A 15 -0.78 -6.02 -10.16
N TRP A 16 -1.53 -4.99 -9.76
CA TRP A 16 -2.21 -5.00 -8.47
C TRP A 16 -3.21 -6.15 -8.35
N ASP A 17 -4.05 -6.37 -9.36
CA ASP A 17 -5.02 -7.47 -9.38
C ASP A 17 -4.34 -8.83 -9.20
N GLN A 18 -3.19 -9.03 -9.84
CA GLN A 18 -2.39 -10.25 -9.69
C GLN A 18 -1.88 -10.39 -8.25
N VAL A 19 -1.24 -9.35 -7.71
CA VAL A 19 -0.72 -9.34 -6.33
C VAL A 19 -1.84 -9.61 -5.33
N ALA A 20 -2.95 -8.88 -5.42
CA ALA A 20 -4.08 -9.00 -4.51
C ALA A 20 -4.68 -10.41 -4.49
N SER A 21 -4.65 -11.12 -5.63
CA SER A 21 -5.17 -12.49 -5.73
C SER A 21 -4.27 -13.55 -5.07
N GLU A 22 -2.98 -13.26 -4.90
CA GLU A 22 -1.98 -14.26 -4.44
C GLU A 22 -1.37 -13.93 -3.07
N ILE A 23 -1.32 -12.65 -2.69
CA ILE A 23 -0.52 -12.14 -1.56
C ILE A 23 -0.91 -12.80 -0.23
N ALA A 24 -2.19 -13.08 0.02
CA ALA A 24 -2.63 -13.75 1.24
C ALA A 24 -2.03 -15.16 1.37
N GLN A 25 -2.04 -15.92 0.27
CA GLN A 25 -1.49 -17.27 0.24
C GLN A 25 0.04 -17.25 0.39
N GLN A 26 0.70 -16.34 -0.34
CA GLN A 26 2.16 -16.19 -0.30
C GLN A 26 2.66 -15.77 1.10
N LEU A 27 1.94 -14.85 1.76
CA LEU A 27 2.23 -14.42 3.12
C LEU A 27 2.03 -15.54 4.15
N SER A 28 0.96 -16.33 3.99
CA SER A 28 0.72 -17.48 4.88
C SER A 28 1.86 -18.51 4.80
N ALA A 29 2.45 -18.72 3.61
CA ALA A 29 3.58 -19.63 3.43
C ALA A 29 4.85 -19.21 4.20
N VAL A 30 4.96 -17.94 4.61
CA VAL A 30 6.07 -17.41 5.43
C VAL A 30 5.66 -17.09 6.88
N GLY A 31 4.50 -17.58 7.31
CA GLY A 31 4.01 -17.44 8.69
C GLY A 31 3.30 -16.13 8.99
N TYR A 32 2.93 -15.35 7.98
CA TYR A 32 2.08 -14.17 8.12
C TYR A 32 0.65 -14.52 7.68
N ASN A 33 -0.22 -14.75 8.66
CA ASN A 33 -1.61 -15.12 8.44
C ASN A 33 -2.47 -13.88 8.25
N VAL A 34 -2.72 -13.53 6.98
CA VAL A 34 -3.55 -12.37 6.62
C VAL A 34 -5.01 -12.59 7.03
N THR A 35 -5.58 -11.60 7.71
CA THR A 35 -7.01 -11.58 8.09
C THR A 35 -7.80 -10.61 7.23
N ASP A 36 -7.18 -9.56 6.71
CA ASP A 36 -7.84 -8.52 5.93
C ASP A 36 -6.82 -7.81 5.00
N ILE A 37 -7.26 -7.53 3.77
CA ILE A 37 -6.51 -6.73 2.79
C ILE A 37 -7.45 -5.65 2.30
N ARG A 38 -7.00 -4.39 2.39
CA ARG A 38 -7.71 -3.23 1.85
C ARG A 38 -6.78 -2.48 0.93
N ALA A 39 -7.31 -2.05 -0.21
CA ALA A 39 -6.60 -1.19 -1.14
C ALA A 39 -7.54 -0.11 -1.66
N GLU A 40 -7.09 1.13 -1.58
CA GLU A 40 -7.82 2.30 -2.05
C GLU A 40 -6.94 3.05 -3.05
N VAL A 41 -7.50 3.42 -4.19
CA VAL A 41 -6.81 4.30 -5.14
C VAL A 41 -6.78 5.70 -4.55
N ILE A 42 -5.59 6.27 -4.41
CA ILE A 42 -5.39 7.65 -4.02
C ILE A 42 -5.52 8.52 -5.27
N ASP A 43 -6.55 9.37 -5.28
CA ASP A 43 -6.74 10.36 -6.33
C ASP A 43 -5.80 11.56 -6.09
N LEU A 44 -4.79 11.69 -6.95
CA LEU A 44 -3.80 12.78 -6.92
C LEU A 44 -4.25 14.03 -7.68
N THR A 45 -5.49 14.09 -8.18
CA THR A 45 -6.01 15.26 -8.91
C THR A 45 -6.07 16.52 -8.06
N CYS A 46 -6.29 16.39 -6.75
CA CYS A 46 -6.33 17.53 -5.82
C CYS A 46 -4.96 17.89 -5.24
N GLU A 47 -4.09 16.90 -5.04
CA GLU A 47 -2.73 17.09 -4.51
C GLU A 47 -1.75 16.24 -5.33
N PRO A 48 -1.10 16.83 -6.35
CA PRO A 48 -0.22 16.08 -7.25
C PRO A 48 1.14 15.76 -6.61
N ASP A 49 1.40 16.23 -5.39
CA ASP A 49 2.68 16.03 -4.70
C ASP A 49 2.65 14.73 -3.90
N ASN A 50 3.19 13.67 -4.50
CA ASN A 50 3.41 12.40 -3.82
C ASN A 50 4.86 11.94 -4.04
N MET A 51 5.51 11.47 -2.96
CA MET A 51 6.90 11.07 -3.01
C MET A 51 7.19 9.98 -4.05
N LEU A 52 6.27 9.03 -4.27
CA LEU A 52 6.46 7.94 -5.25
C LEU A 52 6.32 8.44 -6.68
N VAL A 53 5.38 9.37 -6.93
CA VAL A 53 5.23 10.02 -8.24
C VAL A 53 6.44 10.90 -8.54
N ASN A 54 6.92 11.64 -7.55
CA ASN A 54 8.14 12.44 -7.68
C ASN A 54 9.37 11.58 -7.96
N GLN A 55 9.52 10.44 -7.28
CA GLN A 55 10.61 9.50 -7.53
C GLN A 55 10.53 8.95 -8.97
N TRP A 56 9.34 8.50 -9.40
CA TRP A 56 9.14 8.02 -10.76
C TRP A 56 9.55 9.08 -11.80
N GLN A 57 9.12 10.33 -11.61
CA GLN A 57 9.43 11.42 -12.52
C GLN A 57 10.93 11.73 -12.57
N GLN A 58 11.63 11.65 -11.45
CA GLN A 58 13.08 11.83 -11.41
C GLN A 58 13.84 10.73 -12.15
N GLU A 59 13.36 9.48 -12.05
CA GLU A 59 14.02 8.32 -12.66
C GLU A 59 13.67 8.15 -14.15
N HIS A 60 12.43 8.45 -14.55
CA HIS A 60 11.92 8.20 -15.91
C HIS A 60 11.74 9.47 -16.76
N GLY A 61 11.74 10.66 -16.15
CA GLY A 61 11.52 11.93 -16.85
C GLY A 61 10.08 12.19 -17.28
N THR A 62 9.14 11.32 -16.92
CA THR A 62 7.70 11.44 -17.22
C THR A 62 6.88 11.24 -15.96
N ILE A 63 5.61 11.66 -15.97
CA ILE A 63 4.67 11.23 -14.93
C ILE A 63 4.21 9.79 -15.20
N PRO A 64 3.82 9.02 -14.16
CA PRO A 64 3.22 7.71 -14.34
C PRO A 64 1.88 7.86 -15.08
N THR A 65 1.68 7.10 -16.16
CA THR A 65 0.45 7.16 -16.98
C THR A 65 -0.34 5.87 -16.94
N SER A 66 0.31 4.75 -16.59
CA SER A 66 -0.30 3.43 -16.55
C SER A 66 -0.44 2.90 -15.12
N GLU A 67 0.32 3.50 -14.20
CA GLU A 67 0.35 3.21 -12.78
C GLU A 67 -0.67 4.06 -12.03
N GLN A 68 -1.22 3.51 -10.96
CA GLN A 68 -2.07 4.22 -10.03
C GLN A 68 -1.44 4.14 -8.64
N LEU A 69 -1.57 5.23 -7.89
CA LEU A 69 -1.17 5.25 -6.49
C LEU A 69 -2.27 4.59 -5.67
N HIS A 70 -1.90 3.56 -4.92
CA HIS A 70 -2.78 2.85 -4.00
C HIS A 70 -2.30 3.09 -2.58
N ARG A 71 -3.22 3.21 -1.62
CA ARG A 71 -2.95 2.91 -0.22
C ARG A 71 -3.44 1.49 0.07
N VAL A 72 -2.52 0.64 0.50
CA VAL A 72 -2.76 -0.77 0.79
C VAL A 72 -2.52 -0.99 2.28
N VAL A 73 -3.53 -1.52 2.97
CA VAL A 73 -3.42 -1.96 4.35
C VAL A 73 -3.62 -3.47 4.40
N ILE A 74 -2.61 -4.19 4.86
CA ILE A 74 -2.66 -5.65 5.07
C ILE A 74 -2.62 -5.90 6.57
N THR A 75 -3.67 -6.49 7.10
CA THR A 75 -3.78 -6.83 8.52
C THR A 75 -3.72 -8.35 8.68
N GLY A 76 -3.05 -8.80 9.73
CA GLY A 76 -3.02 -10.21 10.05
C GLY A 76 -2.22 -10.54 11.30
N GLU A 77 -2.07 -11.84 11.53
CA GLU A 77 -1.25 -12.37 12.62
C GLU A 77 0.15 -12.71 12.12
N PHE A 78 1.15 -12.19 12.82
CA PHE A 78 2.55 -12.52 12.59
C PHE A 78 3.30 -12.62 13.91
N ASP A 79 4.26 -13.53 14.00
CA ASP A 79 5.10 -13.77 15.17
C ASP A 79 6.55 -13.44 14.86
N GLY A 80 6.81 -12.13 14.66
CA GLY A 80 8.12 -11.62 14.32
C GLY A 80 8.21 -10.10 14.49
N GLU A 81 9.40 -9.56 14.25
CA GLU A 81 9.66 -8.11 14.32
C GLU A 81 8.92 -7.35 13.21
N LEU A 82 8.48 -6.13 13.50
CA LEU A 82 7.76 -5.28 12.53
C LEU A 82 8.51 -5.09 11.21
N ARG A 83 9.84 -4.91 11.27
CA ARG A 83 10.68 -4.80 10.07
C ARG A 83 10.57 -6.05 9.18
N LYS A 84 10.52 -7.25 9.78
CA LYS A 84 10.35 -8.50 9.03
C LYS A 84 8.94 -8.61 8.46
N ALA A 85 7.92 -8.14 9.18
CA ALA A 85 6.55 -8.10 8.65
C ALA A 85 6.47 -7.23 7.39
N THR A 86 7.07 -6.04 7.41
CA THR A 86 7.14 -5.15 6.23
C THR A 86 7.91 -5.82 5.08
N GLU A 87 9.05 -6.44 5.39
CA GLU A 87 9.86 -7.17 4.42
C GLU A 87 9.09 -8.34 3.77
N CYS A 88 8.31 -9.11 4.53
CA CYS A 88 7.47 -10.18 4.01
C CYS A 88 6.44 -9.68 2.99
N VAL A 89 5.79 -8.55 3.27
CA VAL A 89 4.80 -7.93 2.38
C VAL A 89 5.47 -7.39 1.12
N VAL A 90 6.52 -6.59 1.26
CA VAL A 90 7.19 -5.95 0.12
C VAL A 90 7.80 -6.97 -0.83
N ARG A 91 8.27 -8.11 -0.31
CA ARG A 91 8.80 -9.22 -1.14
C ARG A 91 7.76 -9.88 -2.06
N GLN A 92 6.46 -9.67 -1.82
CA GLN A 92 5.40 -10.17 -2.71
C GLN A 92 5.06 -9.19 -3.83
N LEU A 93 5.60 -7.98 -3.79
CA LEU A 93 5.36 -6.99 -4.84
C LEU A 93 6.22 -7.31 -6.08
N PRO A 94 5.76 -6.96 -7.28
CA PRO A 94 6.54 -7.11 -8.50
C PRO A 94 7.88 -6.38 -8.40
N GLU A 95 8.90 -6.91 -9.08
CA GLU A 95 10.20 -6.26 -9.15
C GLU A 95 10.07 -4.84 -9.73
N GLY A 96 10.77 -3.89 -9.13
CA GLY A 96 10.70 -2.47 -9.54
C GLY A 96 9.45 -1.71 -9.06
N SER A 97 8.61 -2.32 -8.22
CA SER A 97 7.47 -1.59 -7.61
C SER A 97 7.95 -0.46 -6.70
N TYR A 98 7.36 0.72 -6.86
CA TYR A 98 7.58 1.88 -6.00
C TYR A 98 6.63 1.83 -4.81
N TRP A 99 7.16 1.83 -3.59
CA TRP A 99 6.36 1.74 -2.38
C TRP A 99 6.93 2.61 -1.25
N TYR A 100 6.06 3.03 -0.34
CA TYR A 100 6.43 3.75 0.87
C TYR A 100 5.50 3.36 2.01
N GLY A 101 6.04 2.98 3.16
CA GLY A 101 5.23 2.66 4.33
C GLY A 101 5.94 1.73 5.31
N THR A 102 5.18 1.17 6.25
CA THR A 102 5.75 0.33 7.32
C THR A 102 4.69 -0.55 7.99
N SER A 103 5.13 -1.47 8.82
CA SER A 103 4.27 -2.28 9.68
C SER A 103 4.18 -1.71 11.10
N LEU A 104 2.99 -1.78 11.69
CA LEU A 104 2.65 -1.30 13.03
C LEU A 104 1.93 -2.40 13.81
N VAL A 105 2.04 -2.37 15.15
CA VAL A 105 1.29 -3.28 16.01
C VAL A 105 -0.18 -2.83 16.07
N GLY A 106 -1.09 -3.79 16.01
CA GLY A 106 -2.54 -3.55 16.05
C GLY A 106 -3.16 -3.41 14.66
N GLU A 107 -4.45 -3.07 14.65
CA GLU A 107 -5.21 -2.83 13.43
C GLU A 107 -5.17 -1.35 13.06
N ILE A 108 -5.15 -1.07 11.76
CA ILE A 108 -5.31 0.29 11.23
C ILE A 108 -6.76 0.45 10.77
N GLU A 109 -7.47 1.36 11.45
CA GLU A 109 -8.83 1.72 11.09
C GLU A 109 -8.89 2.30 9.67
N PRO A 110 -9.93 1.96 8.87
CA PRO A 110 -10.11 2.54 7.55
C PRO A 110 -10.25 4.05 7.70
N SER A 111 -9.35 4.78 7.04
CA SER A 111 -9.50 6.22 6.93
C SER A 111 -10.62 6.47 5.94
N VAL A 112 -11.71 7.09 6.38
CA VAL A 112 -12.66 7.71 5.45
C VAL A 112 -11.85 8.75 4.67
N THR A 113 -11.53 8.45 3.43
CA THR A 113 -10.84 9.35 2.51
C THR A 113 -11.79 10.53 2.25
N ALA A 114 -11.65 11.58 3.06
CA ALA A 114 -12.28 12.86 2.78
C ALA A 114 -11.54 13.49 1.61
N ALA A 115 -11.92 13.10 0.39
CA ALA A 115 -11.66 13.90 -0.79
C ALA A 115 -12.42 15.22 -0.61
N CYS A 116 -11.71 16.26 -0.15
CA CYS A 116 -12.23 17.61 0.13
C CYS A 116 -13.28 17.72 1.25
N ALA A 117 -12.89 17.54 2.51
CA ALA A 117 -13.64 18.12 3.63
C ALA A 117 -13.24 19.58 3.85
N TRP A 118 -13.68 20.48 2.96
CA TRP A 118 -13.83 21.89 3.37
C TRP A 118 -15.06 21.97 4.28
N GLN A 119 -14.84 22.06 5.59
CA GLN A 119 -15.86 22.54 6.51
C GLN A 119 -15.96 24.06 6.32
N ALA A 120 -16.93 24.52 5.54
CA ALA A 120 -17.40 25.88 5.65
C ALA A 120 -18.37 25.91 6.84
N ASP A 121 -17.91 26.43 7.97
CA ASP A 121 -18.77 26.74 9.11
C ASP A 121 -19.91 27.69 8.66
N VAL A 122 -21.14 27.35 9.05
CA VAL A 122 -22.34 28.20 8.91
C VAL A 122 -22.58 29.04 10.15
#